data_AF-A0A968LW67-F1
#
_entry.id   AF-A0A968LW67-F1
#
_cell.length_a   1.000
_cell.length_b   1.000
_cell.length_c   1.000
_cell.angle_alpha   90.00
_cell.angle_beta   90.00
_cell.angle_gamma   90.00
#
_symmetry.space_group_name_H-M   'P 1'
#
loop_
_entity.id
_entity.type
_entity.pdbx_description
1 polymer ?
#
loop_
_entity_poly.entity_id
_entity_poly.type
_entity_poly.pdbx_seq_one_letter_code
_entity_poly.pdbx_strand_id
1 'polypeptide(L)'
;MVQIAGVANSFNDVNDFILTLQQSNFLQSDKTKLVDSKLGDRRTLRLPDLPGLNTAGTGATIDPPRLPPQVEFSIETALNDVPASELIREIERKGAVGLVTRIEALKAKGVIKP
;
A
#
# COMPACT_ATOMS: atom_id res chain seq x y z
N MET A 1 -9.65 -10.25 -10.74
CA MET A 1 -9.81 -9.04 -9.91
C MET A 1 -8.71 -9.02 -8.88
N VAL A 2 -8.26 -7.82 -8.50
CA VAL A 2 -7.21 -7.59 -7.51
C VAL A 2 -7.80 -6.78 -6.37
N GLN A 3 -7.48 -7.15 -5.14
CA GLN A 3 -7.87 -6.41 -3.93
C GLN A 3 -6.64 -5.73 -3.34
N ILE A 4 -6.76 -4.44 -3.05
CA ILE A 4 -5.76 -3.62 -2.38
C ILE A 4 -6.31 -3.23 -1.02
N ALA A 5 -5.76 -3.79 0.04
CA ALA A 5 -6.14 -3.46 1.42
C ALA A 5 -4.99 -2.73 2.12
N GLY A 6 -5.33 -1.77 2.97
CA GLY A 6 -4.32 -0.96 3.65
C GLY A 6 -4.89 -0.05 4.73
N VAL A 7 -4.02 0.82 5.23
CA VAL A 7 -4.36 1.85 6.22
C VAL A 7 -3.90 3.22 5.71
N ALA A 8 -4.69 4.25 6.02
CA ALA A 8 -4.41 5.65 5.68
C ALA A 8 -4.59 6.56 6.90
N ASN A 9 -4.05 7.77 6.87
CA ASN A 9 -4.20 8.69 8.01
C ASN A 9 -5.55 9.40 8.01
N SER A 10 -6.21 9.51 6.86
CA SER A 10 -7.51 10.15 6.71
C SER A 10 -8.34 9.53 5.59
N PHE A 11 -9.64 9.81 5.56
CA PHE A 11 -10.50 9.44 4.43
C PHE A 11 -10.16 10.21 3.15
N ASN A 12 -9.59 11.41 3.27
CA ASN A 12 -9.11 12.18 2.12
C ASN A 12 -7.93 11.47 1.45
N ASP A 13 -7.01 10.93 2.23
CA ASP A 13 -5.87 10.16 1.70
C ASP A 13 -6.37 8.92 0.93
N VAL A 14 -7.43 8.25 1.43
CA VAL A 14 -8.06 7.12 0.73
C VAL A 14 -8.67 7.57 -0.59
N ASN A 15 -9.38 8.70 -0.60
CA ASN A 15 -9.97 9.28 -1.81
C ASN A 15 -8.90 9.62 -2.85
N ASP A 16 -7.86 10.33 -2.45
CA ASP A 16 -6.75 10.73 -3.33
C ASP A 16 -6.03 9.50 -3.89
N PHE A 17 -5.88 8.46 -3.08
CA PHE A 17 -5.31 7.20 -3.52
C PHE A 17 -6.18 6.51 -4.58
N ILE A 18 -7.51 6.42 -4.38
CA ILE A 18 -8.42 5.85 -5.39
C ILE A 18 -8.36 6.63 -6.70
N LEU A 19 -8.38 7.96 -6.63
CA LEU A 19 -8.27 8.81 -7.82
C LEU A 19 -6.94 8.58 -8.56
N THR A 20 -5.85 8.42 -7.81
CA THR A 20 -4.53 8.08 -8.37
C THR A 20 -4.56 6.71 -9.06
N LEU A 21 -5.22 5.71 -8.45
CA LEU A 21 -5.37 4.38 -9.05
C LEU A 21 -6.23 4.43 -10.32
N GLN A 22 -7.30 5.22 -10.34
CA GLN A 22 -8.16 5.39 -11.51
C GLN A 22 -7.47 6.10 -12.68
N GLN A 23 -6.47 6.95 -12.40
CA GLN A 23 -5.65 7.61 -13.43
C GLN A 23 -4.48 6.75 -13.93
N SER A 24 -4.28 5.56 -13.34
CA SER A 24 -3.17 4.68 -13.70
C SER A 24 -3.41 3.97 -15.03
N ASN A 25 -2.42 4.02 -15.92
CA ASN A 25 -2.41 3.24 -17.17
C ASN A 25 -2.37 1.71 -16.92
N PHE A 26 -2.03 1.28 -15.70
CA PHE A 26 -1.93 -0.13 -15.33
C PHE A 26 -3.26 -0.75 -14.89
N LEU A 27 -4.25 0.07 -14.54
CA LEU A 27 -5.50 -0.38 -13.92
C LEU A 27 -6.71 0.09 -14.74
N GLN A 28 -7.80 -0.65 -14.64
CA GLN A 28 -9.07 -0.29 -15.26
C GLN A 28 -9.82 0.68 -14.33
N SER A 29 -10.05 1.91 -14.78
CA SER A 29 -10.66 2.96 -13.97
C SER A 29 -12.11 2.65 -13.60
N ASP A 30 -12.88 2.11 -14.54
CA ASP A 30 -14.27 1.67 -14.39
C ASP A 30 -14.44 0.54 -13.37
N LYS A 31 -13.41 -0.29 -13.18
CA LYS A 31 -13.40 -1.38 -12.20
C LYS A 31 -12.68 -1.03 -10.90
N THR A 32 -12.07 0.15 -10.80
CA THR A 32 -11.37 0.60 -9.59
C THR A 32 -12.34 1.32 -8.66
N LYS A 33 -12.75 0.63 -7.60
CA LYS A 33 -13.77 1.11 -6.64
C LYS A 33 -13.37 0.82 -5.19
N LEU A 34 -13.77 1.72 -4.30
CA LEU A 34 -13.71 1.49 -2.86
C LEU A 34 -14.80 0.50 -2.46
N VAL A 35 -14.41 -0.59 -1.80
CA VAL A 35 -15.33 -1.62 -1.30
C VAL A 35 -15.74 -1.31 0.14
N ASP A 36 -14.78 -0.95 0.98
CA ASP A 36 -15.02 -0.62 2.38
C ASP A 36 -13.99 0.42 2.87
N SER A 37 -14.43 1.27 3.78
CA SER A 37 -13.54 2.13 4.56
C SER A 37 -14.13 2.46 5.93
N LYS A 38 -13.30 2.36 6.96
CA LYS A 38 -13.72 2.62 8.35
C LYS A 38 -12.59 3.21 9.17
N LEU A 39 -12.94 4.04 10.14
CA LEU A 39 -11.97 4.54 11.11
C LEU A 39 -11.64 3.40 12.09
N GLY A 40 -10.40 2.94 12.06
CA GLY A 40 -9.88 1.91 12.95
C GLY A 40 -9.59 2.44 14.35
N ASP A 41 -9.42 1.52 15.29
CA ASP A 41 -9.19 1.86 16.68
C ASP A 41 -7.83 2.52 16.91
N ARG A 42 -7.77 3.35 17.96
CA ARG A 42 -6.52 3.99 18.37
C ARG A 42 -5.56 2.95 18.93
N ARG A 43 -4.42 2.78 18.27
CA ARG A 43 -3.35 1.88 18.73
C ARG A 43 -2.51 2.56 19.81
N THR A 44 -2.10 1.80 20.82
CA THR A 44 -1.13 2.25 21.83
C THR A 44 0.30 1.97 21.36
N LEU A 45 1.22 2.89 21.65
CA LEU A 45 2.64 2.63 21.43
C LEU A 45 3.10 1.56 22.43
N ARG A 46 3.48 0.38 21.90
CA ARG A 46 4.17 -0.65 22.69
C ARG A 46 5.65 -0.31 22.70
N LEU A 47 6.18 0.02 23.88
CA LEU A 47 7.63 0.16 24.03
C LEU A 47 8.26 -1.25 23.93
N PRO A 48 9.43 -1.39 23.29
CA PRO A 48 10.20 -2.63 23.32
C PRO A 48 10.55 -3.00 24.76
N ASP A 49 10.49 -4.29 25.07
CA ASP A 49 10.94 -4.80 26.37
C ASP A 49 12.47 -4.81 26.38
N LEU A 50 13.05 -3.80 27.05
CA LEU A 50 14.49 -3.64 27.19
C LEU A 50 14.88 -3.95 28.64
N PRO A 51 15.87 -4.81 28.87
CA PRO A 51 16.34 -5.12 30.23
C PRO A 51 16.83 -3.83 30.92
N GLY A 52 16.16 -3.44 31.99
CA GLY A 52 16.44 -2.20 32.76
C GLY A 52 15.32 -1.14 32.72
N LEU A 53 14.32 -1.27 31.84
CA LEU A 53 13.11 -0.45 31.90
C LEU A 53 12.09 -1.08 32.87
N ASN A 54 12.18 -0.72 34.15
CA ASN A 54 11.13 -1.03 35.13
C ASN A 54 9.88 -0.18 34.83
N THR A 55 8.93 -0.70 34.07
CA THR A 55 7.58 -0.12 33.96
C THR A 55 6.67 -0.44 35.17
N ALA A 56 7.19 -1.15 36.17
CA ALA A 56 6.44 -1.66 37.33
C ALA A 56 6.89 -1.08 38.69
N GLY A 57 7.49 0.13 38.72
CA GLY A 57 8.18 0.64 39.92
C GLY A 57 7.69 1.95 40.55
N THR A 58 6.83 2.74 39.91
CA THR A 58 6.30 3.98 40.49
C THR A 58 4.79 4.01 40.31
N GLY A 59 4.04 4.31 41.37
CA GLY A 59 2.57 4.32 41.41
C GLY A 59 1.89 5.41 40.56
N ALA A 60 2.52 5.85 39.47
CA ALA A 60 1.92 6.67 38.44
C ALA A 60 1.61 5.76 37.24
N THR A 61 0.33 5.43 37.04
CA THR A 61 -0.16 4.83 35.80
C THR A 61 0.07 5.82 34.66
N ILE A 62 1.22 5.73 34.00
CA ILE A 62 1.51 6.48 32.77
C ILE A 62 0.66 5.83 31.67
N ASP A 63 -0.43 6.49 31.25
CA ASP A 63 -1.20 6.05 30.08
C ASP A 63 -0.27 6.10 28.86
N PRO A 64 0.04 4.96 28.21
CA PRO A 64 0.95 4.95 27.08
C PRO A 64 0.43 5.88 25.98
N PRO A 65 1.32 6.62 25.30
CA PRO A 65 0.91 7.52 24.23
C PRO A 65 0.11 6.78 23.15
N ARG A 66 -1.08 7.31 22.84
CA ARG A 66 -2.02 6.73 21.87
C ARG A 66 -1.79 7.34 20.49
N LEU A 67 -1.55 6.50 19.50
CA LEU A 67 -1.47 6.93 18.11
C LEU A 67 -2.82 7.48 17.63
N PRO A 68 -2.81 8.41 16.66
CA PRO A 68 -4.02 8.78 15.94
C PRO A 68 -4.69 7.54 15.32
N PRO A 69 -6.03 7.49 15.29
CA PRO A 69 -6.74 6.43 14.58
C PRO A 69 -6.40 6.49 13.08
N GLN A 70 -6.34 5.33 12.43
CA GLN A 70 -6.10 5.22 10.99
C GLN A 70 -7.35 4.71 10.29
N VAL A 71 -7.54 5.09 9.04
CA VAL A 71 -8.63 4.58 8.21
C VAL A 71 -8.18 3.28 7.57
N GLU A 72 -8.85 2.19 7.91
CA GLU A 72 -8.72 0.92 7.20
C GLU A 72 -9.54 0.99 5.92
N PHE A 73 -8.97 0.53 4.80
CA PHE A 73 -9.66 0.55 3.52
C PHE A 73 -9.43 -0.73 2.72
N SER A 74 -10.37 -1.03 1.82
CA SER A 74 -10.27 -2.10 0.83
C SER A 74 -10.76 -1.61 -0.52
N ILE A 75 -9.91 -1.69 -1.54
CA ILE A 75 -10.19 -1.28 -2.92
C ILE A 75 -10.18 -2.53 -3.81
N GLU A 76 -11.17 -2.65 -4.68
CA GLU A 76 -11.23 -3.66 -5.74
C GLU A 76 -10.86 -2.99 -7.06
N THR A 77 -10.03 -3.67 -7.86
CA THR A 77 -9.59 -3.19 -9.17
C THR A 77 -9.30 -4.37 -10.12
N ALA A 78 -9.00 -4.05 -11.38
CA ALA A 78 -8.54 -4.99 -12.39
C ALA A 78 -7.34 -4.40 -13.15
N LEU A 79 -6.44 -5.28 -13.58
CA LEU A 79 -5.37 -4.90 -14.49
C LEU A 79 -5.97 -4.48 -15.83
N ASN A 80 -5.35 -3.49 -16.46
CA ASN A 80 -5.73 -3.06 -17.79
C ASN A 80 -5.26 -4.08 -18.85
N ASP A 81 -5.95 -4.10 -19.99
CA ASP A 81 -5.67 -5.00 -21.14
C ASP A 81 -4.60 -4.41 -22.08
N VAL A 82 -3.92 -3.34 -21.64
CA VAL A 82 -2.80 -2.72 -22.36
C VAL A 82 -1.67 -3.74 -22.52
N PRO A 83 -1.07 -3.88 -23.73
CA PRO A 83 0.00 -4.84 -23.95
C PRO A 83 1.16 -4.64 -22.97
N ALA A 84 1.71 -5.76 -22.47
CA ALA A 84 2.81 -5.73 -21.50
C ALA A 84 4.03 -4.93 -22.01
N SER A 85 4.32 -4.97 -23.31
CA SER A 85 5.40 -4.19 -23.92
C SER A 85 5.21 -2.68 -23.74
N GLU A 86 3.97 -2.20 -23.76
CA GLU A 86 3.63 -0.79 -23.58
C GLU A 86 3.68 -0.37 -22.11
N LEU A 87 3.24 -1.26 -21.21
CA LEU A 87 3.40 -1.08 -19.78
C LEU A 87 4.89 -1.06 -19.36
N ILE A 88 5.75 -1.89 -19.96
CA ILE A 88 7.19 -1.89 -19.71
C ILE A 88 7.83 -0.56 -20.15
N ARG A 89 7.44 -0.03 -21.33
CA ARG A 89 7.87 1.30 -21.78
C ARG A 89 7.43 2.40 -20.81
N GLU A 90 6.23 2.30 -20.25
CA GLU A 90 5.75 3.24 -19.23
C GLU A 90 6.56 3.16 -17.93
N ILE A 91 6.93 1.96 -17.47
CA ILE A 91 7.82 1.76 -16.31
C ILE A 91 9.19 2.43 -16.56
N GLU A 92 9.75 2.27 -17.76
CA GLU A 92 11.00 2.93 -18.16
C GLU A 92 10.87 4.46 -18.15
N ARG A 93 9.81 5.01 -18.76
CA ARG A 93 9.53 6.46 -18.76
C ARG A 93 9.39 7.04 -17.36
N LYS A 94 8.84 6.27 -16.41
CA LYS A 94 8.72 6.65 -15.00
C LYS A 94 10.02 6.53 -14.21
N GLY A 95 11.13 6.21 -14.87
CA GLY A 95 12.47 6.15 -14.27
C GLY A 95 12.77 4.85 -13.53
N ALA A 96 11.91 3.84 -13.63
CA ALA A 96 12.10 2.55 -12.97
C ALA A 96 12.97 1.58 -13.82
N VAL A 97 14.11 2.08 -14.30
CA VAL A 97 15.04 1.35 -15.19
C VAL A 97 15.46 0.01 -14.59
N GLY A 98 15.75 -0.04 -13.29
CA GLY A 98 16.15 -1.28 -12.62
C GLY A 98 15.08 -2.37 -12.61
N LEU A 99 13.80 -2.00 -12.63
CA LEU A 99 12.71 -2.97 -12.72
C LEU A 99 12.61 -3.56 -14.13
N VAL A 100 12.72 -2.70 -15.15
CA VAL A 100 12.74 -3.13 -16.56
C VAL A 100 13.88 -4.11 -16.82
N THR A 101 15.09 -3.80 -16.36
CA THR A 101 16.25 -4.71 -16.49
C THR A 101 15.99 -6.08 -15.85
N ARG A 102 15.34 -6.12 -14.68
CA ARG A 102 15.01 -7.38 -14.01
C ARG A 102 13.94 -8.15 -14.78
N ILE A 103 12.91 -7.49 -15.30
CA ILE A 103 11.87 -8.12 -16.13
C ILE A 103 12.49 -8.73 -17.39
N GLU A 104 13.35 -7.99 -18.10
CA GLU A 104 14.02 -8.49 -19.30
C GLU A 104 14.99 -9.64 -18.98
N ALA A 105 15.72 -9.57 -17.86
CA ALA A 105 16.56 -10.69 -17.40
C ALA A 105 15.75 -11.95 -17.09
N LEU A 106 14.55 -11.81 -16.51
CA LEU A 106 13.65 -12.94 -16.23
C LEU A 106 13.04 -13.52 -17.51
N LYS A 107 12.70 -12.69 -18.50
CA LYS A 107 12.27 -13.12 -19.84
C LYS A 107 13.39 -13.88 -20.56
N ALA A 108 14.61 -13.35 -20.55
CA ALA A 108 15.78 -14.00 -21.17
C ALA A 108 16.10 -15.36 -20.52
N LYS A 109 15.86 -15.51 -19.22
CA LYS A 109 15.99 -16.78 -18.50
C LYS A 109 14.80 -17.74 -18.69
N GLY A 110 13.77 -17.34 -19.45
CA GLY A 110 12.58 -18.15 -19.69
C GLY A 110 11.66 -18.31 -18.46
N VAL A 111 11.87 -17.52 -17.41
CA VAL A 111 11.07 -17.58 -16.17
C VAL A 111 9.68 -16.96 -16.40
N ILE A 112 9.60 -15.95 -17.28
CA ILE A 112 8.36 -15.26 -17.63
C ILE A 112 8.19 -15.33 -19.15
N LYS A 113 6.97 -15.62 -19.60
CA LYS A 113 6.63 -15.67 -21.03
C LYS A 113 6.50 -14.25 -21.61
N PRO A 114 6.91 -14.04 -22.87
CA PRO A 114 6.81 -12.75 -23.55
C PRO A 114 5.36 -12.31 -23.76
#